data_AF-A0A2G6QRB7-F1
#
_entry.id   AF-A0A2G6QRB7-F1
#
_cell.length_a   1.000
_cell.length_b   1.000
_cell.length_c   1.000
_cell.angle_alpha   90.00
_cell.angle_beta   90.00
_cell.angle_gamma   90.00
#
_symmetry.space_group_name_H-M   'P 1'
#
loop_
_entity.id
_entity.type
_entity.pdbx_description
1 polymer ?
#
loop_
_entity_poly.entity_id
_entity_poly.type
_entity_poly.pdbx_seq_one_letter_code
_entity_poly.pdbx_strand_id
1 'polypeptide(L)'
;MTNKNYFYDVHYHAFDLSHANLTAFLKRILQNKEKGVRSLLKENFKWWIKLLIPFIPNRLISKKIVSALEDKLIHIQNTLSIYEQPIEDHFLIVEYFLKQQYKNIPPIIKDNNVIIGEKRYDKLVICPLIMDFGQKSAEYNFGGFYNRMPGKPIVKQVIDLFNAIKNYYSFELVVDKTTNKFEKIKVKNPEDKPLRILPFLGINPA
;
A
#
# COMPACT_ATOMS: atom_id res chain seq x y z
N MET A 1 -20.55 -30.88 11.70
CA MET A 1 -19.64 -29.72 11.75
C MET A 1 -19.10 -29.50 10.35
N THR A 2 -19.53 -28.46 9.66
CA THR A 2 -18.90 -28.08 8.39
C THR A 2 -17.47 -27.64 8.69
N ASN A 3 -16.50 -28.32 8.09
CA ASN A 3 -15.09 -27.98 8.26
C ASN A 3 -14.88 -26.59 7.66
N LYS A 4 -14.51 -25.60 8.49
CA LYS A 4 -14.21 -24.25 7.99
C LYS A 4 -12.87 -24.31 7.25
N ASN A 5 -12.88 -23.91 5.99
CA ASN A 5 -11.71 -23.86 5.13
C ASN A 5 -11.12 -22.45 5.14
N TYR A 6 -9.94 -22.31 5.71
CA TYR A 6 -9.24 -21.03 5.79
C TYR A 6 -8.05 -20.98 4.85
N PHE A 7 -7.83 -19.84 4.22
CA PHE A 7 -6.59 -19.55 3.51
C PHE A 7 -5.66 -18.78 4.46
N TYR A 8 -4.44 -19.27 4.64
CA TYR A 8 -3.46 -18.68 5.53
C TYR A 8 -2.45 -17.89 4.72
N ASP A 9 -2.40 -16.58 4.96
CA ASP A 9 -1.30 -15.74 4.50
C ASP A 9 -0.40 -15.40 5.69
N VAL A 10 0.81 -15.97 5.66
CA VAL A 10 1.76 -15.92 6.79
C VAL A 10 2.55 -14.61 6.79
N HIS A 11 2.47 -13.80 5.72
CA HIS A 11 3.37 -12.66 5.54
C HIS A 11 2.66 -11.38 5.09
N TYR A 12 2.18 -10.61 6.06
CA TYR A 12 1.50 -9.35 5.81
C TYR A 12 2.14 -8.19 6.57
N HIS A 13 2.72 -7.21 5.88
CA HIS A 13 3.30 -6.04 6.53
C HIS A 13 2.26 -4.95 6.77
N ALA A 14 1.94 -4.71 8.03
CA ALA A 14 1.04 -3.63 8.46
C ALA A 14 1.86 -2.48 9.07
N PHE A 15 1.96 -1.36 8.36
CA PHE A 15 2.64 -0.15 8.82
C PHE A 15 2.02 1.09 8.15
N ASP A 16 2.37 2.28 8.65
CA ASP A 16 2.09 3.57 8.00
C ASP A 16 3.39 4.31 7.66
N LEU A 17 3.30 5.27 6.75
CA LEU A 17 4.33 6.25 6.44
C LEU A 17 3.93 7.57 7.10
N SER A 18 3.84 7.56 8.43
CA SER A 18 3.21 8.57 9.29
C SER A 18 3.70 10.03 9.12
N HIS A 19 4.67 10.34 8.25
CA HIS A 19 5.31 11.65 8.20
C HIS A 19 5.62 12.23 6.81
N ALA A 20 5.35 11.54 5.70
CA ALA A 20 5.63 12.09 4.37
C ALA A 20 4.41 11.96 3.45
N ASN A 21 3.82 13.10 3.06
CA ASN A 21 2.75 13.17 2.06
C ASN A 21 3.35 12.98 0.64
N LEU A 22 3.95 11.81 0.45
CA LEU A 22 4.57 11.31 -0.78
C LEU A 22 3.55 11.21 -1.92
N THR A 23 2.28 10.93 -1.64
CA THR A 23 1.19 10.92 -2.63
C THR A 23 0.96 12.31 -3.19
N ALA A 24 0.92 13.37 -2.36
CA ALA A 24 0.81 14.74 -2.87
C ALA A 24 2.07 15.16 -3.66
N PHE A 25 3.25 14.74 -3.21
CA PHE A 25 4.50 14.96 -3.95
C PHE A 25 4.46 14.29 -5.33
N LEU A 26 4.08 13.02 -5.42
CA LEU A 26 3.96 12.29 -6.67
C LEU A 26 2.87 12.86 -7.57
N LYS A 27 1.72 13.24 -7.00
CA LYS A 27 0.64 13.91 -7.74
C LYS A 27 1.12 15.22 -8.36
N ARG A 28 1.97 15.97 -7.67
CA ARG A 28 2.59 17.20 -8.19
C ARG A 28 3.58 16.93 -9.33
N ILE A 29 4.33 15.82 -9.27
CA ILE A 29 5.19 15.37 -10.39
C ILE A 29 4.35 14.95 -11.59
N LEU A 30 3.29 14.17 -11.35
CA LEU A 30 2.36 13.66 -12.36
C LEU A 30 1.54 14.77 -13.04
N GLN A 31 1.08 15.78 -12.30
CA GLN A 31 0.31 16.89 -12.88
C GLN A 31 1.18 17.81 -13.74
N ASN A 32 2.49 17.90 -13.47
CA ASN A 32 3.47 18.60 -14.30
C ASN A 32 4.06 17.68 -15.40
N LYS A 33 3.19 16.96 -16.12
CA LYS A 33 3.52 15.87 -17.08
C LYS A 33 4.74 16.13 -17.98
N GLU A 34 4.88 17.35 -18.52
CA GLU A 34 5.97 17.65 -19.45
C GLU A 34 7.26 18.14 -18.79
N LYS A 35 7.21 18.78 -17.62
CA LYS A 35 8.38 19.38 -16.96
C LYS A 35 8.97 18.48 -15.87
N GLY A 36 8.14 17.85 -15.04
CA GLY A 36 8.59 17.01 -13.92
C GLY A 36 9.26 15.72 -14.39
N VAL A 37 8.63 15.01 -15.33
CA VAL A 37 9.18 13.77 -15.90
C VAL A 37 10.41 14.05 -16.76
N ARG A 38 10.43 15.15 -17.53
CA ARG A 38 11.63 15.56 -18.29
C ARG A 38 12.79 16.01 -17.39
N SER A 39 12.53 16.60 -16.24
CA SER A 39 13.57 16.96 -15.25
C SER A 39 14.18 15.70 -14.64
N LEU A 40 13.36 14.75 -14.17
CA LEU A 40 13.82 13.47 -13.62
C LEU A 40 14.58 12.63 -14.66
N LEU A 41 14.13 12.65 -15.93
CA LEU A 41 14.82 11.99 -17.04
C LEU A 41 16.03 12.78 -17.57
N LYS A 42 16.19 14.07 -17.30
CA LYS A 42 17.38 14.83 -17.74
C LYS A 42 18.51 14.72 -16.73
N GLU A 43 18.20 14.65 -15.44
CA GLU A 43 19.22 14.65 -14.38
C GLU A 43 19.82 13.26 -14.12
N ASN A 44 19.06 12.17 -14.30
CA ASN A 44 19.52 10.81 -13.98
C ASN A 44 19.84 9.91 -15.19
N PHE A 45 19.73 10.42 -16.42
CA PHE A 45 19.89 9.60 -17.63
C PHE A 45 21.33 9.70 -18.16
N LYS A 46 22.15 8.72 -17.76
CA LYS A 46 23.56 8.60 -18.14
C LYS A 46 23.74 8.71 -19.66
N TRP A 47 24.79 9.42 -20.11
CA TRP A 47 24.98 9.76 -21.54
C TRP A 47 24.90 8.55 -22.47
N TRP A 48 25.35 7.37 -22.03
CA TRP A 48 25.53 6.19 -22.88
C TRP A 48 24.21 5.64 -23.43
N ILE A 49 23.10 5.90 -22.74
CA ILE A 49 21.77 5.53 -23.26
C ILE A 49 21.37 6.43 -24.44
N LYS A 50 21.80 7.70 -24.50
CA LYS A 50 21.58 8.56 -25.68
C LYS A 50 22.30 8.04 -26.93
N LEU A 51 23.38 7.27 -26.75
CA LEU A 51 24.17 6.67 -27.83
C LEU A 51 23.47 5.46 -28.47
N LEU A 52 22.57 4.80 -27.73
CA LEU A 52 21.80 3.64 -28.20
C LEU A 52 20.47 4.02 -28.87
N ILE A 53 20.08 5.30 -28.85
CA ILE A 53 18.78 5.81 -29.33
C ILE A 53 18.88 6.82 -30.51
N PRO A 54 19.81 6.73 -31.48
CA PRO A 54 19.77 7.63 -32.65
C PRO A 54 18.77 7.18 -33.73
N PHE A 55 18.28 5.94 -33.72
CA PHE A 55 17.48 5.36 -34.82
C PHE A 55 15.96 5.32 -34.60
N ILE A 56 15.46 5.80 -33.46
CA ILE A 56 14.03 5.73 -33.15
C ILE A 56 13.49 7.15 -32.96
N PRO A 57 12.36 7.55 -33.58
CA PRO A 57 11.83 8.90 -33.46
C PRO A 57 11.61 9.29 -32.01
N ASN A 58 12.29 10.35 -31.54
CA ASN A 58 12.20 10.87 -30.17
C ASN A 58 10.77 11.10 -29.67
N ARG A 59 9.80 11.34 -30.56
CA ARG A 59 8.37 11.50 -30.23
C ARG A 59 7.66 10.19 -29.88
N LEU A 60 8.06 9.06 -30.47
CA LEU A 60 7.43 7.76 -30.23
C LEU A 60 7.95 7.12 -28.93
N ILE A 61 9.25 7.26 -28.67
CA ILE A 61 9.88 6.78 -27.44
C ILE A 61 9.39 7.57 -26.24
N SER A 62 9.35 8.90 -26.34
CA SER A 62 8.91 9.75 -25.24
C SER A 62 7.45 9.46 -24.86
N LYS A 63 6.55 9.24 -25.81
CA LYS A 63 5.16 8.87 -25.50
C LYS A 63 5.04 7.51 -24.80
N LYS A 64 5.71 6.46 -25.31
CA LYS A 64 5.66 5.12 -24.70
C LYS A 64 6.35 5.06 -23.33
N ILE A 65 7.48 5.76 -23.16
CA ILE A 65 8.18 5.85 -21.87
C ILE A 65 7.35 6.65 -20.87
N VAL A 66 6.76 7.78 -21.29
CA VAL A 66 5.90 8.59 -20.42
C VAL A 66 4.67 7.80 -19.99
N SER A 67 3.99 7.09 -20.90
CA SER A 67 2.82 6.28 -20.52
C SER A 67 3.20 5.13 -19.57
N ALA A 68 4.33 4.45 -19.82
CA ALA A 68 4.81 3.39 -18.93
C ALA A 68 5.23 3.91 -17.54
N LEU A 69 5.78 5.13 -17.48
CA LEU A 69 6.07 5.81 -16.22
C LEU A 69 4.80 6.26 -15.51
N GLU A 70 3.81 6.78 -16.23
CA GLU A 70 2.51 7.18 -15.67
C GLU A 70 1.81 5.99 -15.00
N ASP A 71 1.74 4.83 -15.67
CA ASP A 71 1.14 3.62 -15.10
C ASP A 71 1.87 3.18 -13.82
N LYS A 72 3.21 3.14 -13.85
CA LYS A 72 4.01 2.80 -12.65
C LYS A 72 3.81 3.80 -11.51
N LEU A 73 3.74 5.09 -11.82
CA LEU A 73 3.54 6.14 -10.82
C LEU A 73 2.14 6.05 -10.21
N ILE A 74 1.11 5.69 -10.98
CA ILE A 74 -0.24 5.43 -10.44
C ILE A 74 -0.22 4.24 -9.46
N HIS A 75 0.49 3.16 -9.79
CA HIS A 75 0.65 2.03 -8.88
C HIS A 75 1.35 2.43 -7.58
N ILE A 76 2.45 3.17 -7.68
CA ILE A 76 3.17 3.69 -6.50
C ILE A 76 2.26 4.62 -5.69
N GLN A 77 1.50 5.50 -6.36
CA GLN A 77 0.57 6.41 -5.71
C GLN A 77 -0.51 5.64 -4.94
N ASN A 78 -1.08 4.58 -5.52
CA ASN A 78 -2.08 3.76 -4.83
C ASN A 78 -1.48 3.07 -3.60
N THR A 79 -0.29 2.48 -3.73
CA THR A 79 0.41 1.85 -2.61
C THR A 79 0.70 2.85 -1.49
N LEU A 80 1.26 4.01 -1.82
CA LEU A 80 1.56 5.05 -0.84
C LEU A 80 0.30 5.63 -0.21
N SER A 81 -0.80 5.74 -0.97
CA SER A 81 -2.06 6.23 -0.42
C SER A 81 -2.62 5.34 0.68
N ILE A 82 -2.34 4.03 0.65
CA ILE A 82 -2.71 3.11 1.74
C ILE A 82 -1.81 3.35 2.96
N TYR A 83 -0.52 3.55 2.74
CA TYR A 83 0.44 3.77 3.82
C TYR A 83 0.37 5.16 4.45
N GLU A 84 -0.17 6.16 3.76
CA GLU A 84 -0.38 7.50 4.30
C GLU A 84 -1.66 7.64 5.13
N GLN A 85 -2.57 6.66 5.03
CA GLN A 85 -3.75 6.64 5.88
C GLN A 85 -3.37 6.29 7.31
N PRO A 86 -4.17 6.72 8.29
CA PRO A 86 -4.02 6.24 9.65
C PRO A 86 -4.02 4.71 9.66
N ILE A 87 -3.00 4.13 10.28
CA ILE A 87 -2.82 2.68 10.37
C ILE A 87 -4.05 1.97 10.95
N GLU A 88 -4.84 2.66 11.77
CA GLU A 88 -6.09 2.16 12.33
C GLU A 88 -7.07 1.70 11.25
N ASP A 89 -7.06 2.34 10.08
CA ASP A 89 -7.97 2.06 8.97
C ASP A 89 -7.40 1.08 7.94
N HIS A 90 -6.17 0.62 8.15
CA HIS A 90 -5.43 -0.19 7.19
C HIS A 90 -6.20 -1.44 6.75
N PHE A 91 -6.67 -2.27 7.69
CA PHE A 91 -7.40 -3.50 7.36
C PHE A 91 -8.78 -3.24 6.77
N LEU A 92 -9.43 -2.12 7.12
CA LEU A 92 -10.72 -1.72 6.54
C LEU A 92 -10.56 -1.38 5.06
N ILE A 93 -9.52 -0.61 4.74
CA ILE A 93 -9.19 -0.20 3.37
C ILE A 93 -8.78 -1.42 2.53
N VAL A 94 -7.98 -2.32 3.11
CA VAL A 94 -7.55 -3.56 2.44
C VAL A 94 -8.73 -4.46 2.14
N GLU A 95 -9.61 -4.71 3.12
CA GLU A 95 -10.85 -5.47 2.88
C GLU A 95 -11.68 -4.83 1.77
N TYR A 96 -11.84 -3.50 1.78
CA TYR A 96 -12.58 -2.78 0.76
C TYR A 96 -12.00 -3.06 -0.64
N PHE A 97 -10.68 -2.94 -0.83
CA PHE A 97 -10.03 -3.20 -2.11
C PHE A 97 -10.11 -4.66 -2.54
N LEU A 98 -9.99 -5.62 -1.62
CA LEU A 98 -10.13 -7.04 -1.92
C LEU A 98 -11.55 -7.40 -2.38
N LYS A 99 -12.56 -6.62 -1.98
CA LYS A 99 -13.95 -6.73 -2.44
C LYS A 99 -14.21 -6.04 -3.79
N GLN A 100 -13.34 -5.14 -4.24
CA GLN A 100 -13.52 -4.42 -5.50
C GLN A 100 -12.90 -5.16 -6.68
N GLN A 101 -13.54 -5.04 -7.84
CA GLN A 101 -12.90 -5.36 -9.12
C GLN A 101 -11.98 -4.19 -9.52
N TYR A 102 -10.76 -4.49 -9.95
CA TYR A 102 -9.85 -3.49 -10.51
C TYR A 102 -9.40 -3.88 -11.92
N LYS A 103 -9.82 -3.09 -12.92
CA LYS A 103 -9.61 -3.40 -14.34
C LYS A 103 -10.10 -4.83 -14.67
N ASN A 104 -9.20 -5.70 -15.12
CA ASN A 104 -9.49 -7.09 -15.48
C ASN A 104 -9.21 -8.09 -14.34
N ILE A 105 -8.90 -7.59 -13.14
CA ILE A 105 -8.64 -8.43 -11.96
C ILE A 105 -9.94 -8.58 -11.18
N PRO A 106 -10.50 -9.81 -11.05
CA PRO A 106 -11.71 -10.05 -10.29
C PRO A 106 -11.47 -9.79 -8.79
N PRO A 107 -12.54 -9.49 -8.02
CA PRO A 107 -12.43 -9.34 -6.57
C PRO A 107 -11.99 -10.68 -5.93
N ILE A 108 -11.12 -10.58 -4.94
CA ILE A 108 -10.65 -11.72 -4.14
C ILE A 108 -11.71 -12.12 -3.11
N ILE A 109 -12.47 -11.14 -2.60
CA ILE A 109 -13.56 -11.37 -1.64
C ILE A 109 -14.90 -11.18 -2.34
N LYS A 110 -15.70 -12.24 -2.41
CA LYS A 110 -17.06 -12.23 -2.97
C LYS A 110 -18.02 -12.91 -2.01
N ASP A 111 -19.15 -12.28 -1.71
CA ASP A 111 -20.16 -12.81 -0.78
C ASP A 111 -19.55 -13.25 0.56
N ASN A 112 -18.65 -12.43 1.12
CA ASN A 112 -17.85 -12.69 2.33
C ASN A 112 -16.98 -13.96 2.30
N ASN A 113 -16.76 -14.54 1.12
CA ASN A 113 -15.85 -15.66 0.92
C ASN A 113 -14.62 -15.23 0.14
N VAL A 114 -13.50 -15.90 0.38
CA VAL A 114 -12.21 -15.61 -0.25
C VAL A 114 -12.00 -16.60 -1.40
N ILE A 115 -11.66 -16.06 -2.57
CA ILE A 115 -11.45 -16.82 -3.81
C ILE A 115 -9.98 -16.72 -4.18
N ILE A 116 -9.28 -17.85 -4.15
CA ILE A 116 -7.87 -17.95 -4.58
C ILE A 116 -7.77 -19.04 -5.64
N GLY A 117 -7.46 -18.64 -6.88
CA GLY A 117 -7.60 -19.52 -8.04
C GLY A 117 -9.05 -19.98 -8.20
N GLU A 118 -9.26 -21.29 -8.26
CA GLU A 118 -10.59 -21.90 -8.37
C GLU A 118 -11.18 -22.33 -7.02
N LYS A 119 -10.46 -22.08 -5.92
CA LYS A 119 -10.87 -22.53 -4.58
C LYS A 119 -11.55 -21.41 -3.80
N ARG A 120 -12.58 -21.80 -3.05
CA ARG A 120 -13.33 -20.94 -2.13
C ARG A 120 -12.94 -21.26 -0.68
N TYR A 121 -12.68 -20.21 0.10
CA TYR A 121 -12.36 -20.27 1.51
C TYR A 121 -13.33 -19.38 2.30
N ASP A 122 -13.61 -19.76 3.55
CA ASP A 122 -14.51 -19.02 4.43
C ASP A 122 -13.87 -17.71 4.90
N LYS A 123 -12.57 -17.73 5.19
CA LYS A 123 -11.81 -16.57 5.69
C LYS A 123 -10.37 -16.55 5.17
N LEU A 124 -9.83 -15.35 5.03
CA LEU A 124 -8.41 -15.07 4.85
C LEU A 124 -7.81 -14.80 6.22
N VAL A 125 -6.93 -15.69 6.67
CA VAL A 125 -6.21 -15.55 7.93
C VAL A 125 -4.94 -14.76 7.66
N ILE A 126 -4.77 -13.65 8.38
CA ILE A 126 -3.62 -12.75 8.23
C ILE A 126 -2.87 -12.67 9.54
N CYS A 127 -1.54 -12.81 9.47
CA CYS A 127 -0.62 -12.53 10.56
C CYS A 127 0.16 -11.24 10.25
N PRO A 128 -0.23 -10.09 10.83
CA PRO A 128 0.44 -8.83 10.58
C PRO A 128 1.83 -8.81 11.22
N LEU A 129 2.82 -8.47 10.40
CA LEU A 129 4.22 -8.34 10.76
C LEU A 129 4.58 -6.86 10.89
N ILE A 130 5.17 -6.52 12.04
CA ILE A 130 5.73 -5.19 12.28
C ILE A 130 7.16 -5.20 11.77
N MET A 131 7.50 -4.22 10.92
CA MET A 131 8.88 -4.05 10.46
C MET A 131 9.65 -3.19 11.46
N ASP A 132 10.69 -3.75 12.06
CA ASP A 132 11.70 -2.96 12.73
C ASP A 132 12.82 -2.68 11.73
N PHE A 133 12.79 -1.50 11.12
CA PHE A 133 13.86 -1.05 10.23
C PHE A 133 15.17 -0.72 10.96
N GLY A 134 15.32 -1.10 12.24
CA GLY A 134 16.60 -1.24 12.92
C GLY A 134 17.57 -0.10 12.62
N GLN A 135 17.46 1.02 13.33
CA GLN A 135 18.40 2.16 13.17
C GLN A 135 19.85 1.83 13.58
N LYS A 136 20.16 0.57 13.89
CA LYS A 136 21.41 0.10 14.49
C LYS A 136 22.61 0.15 13.53
N SER A 137 22.39 0.28 12.22
CA SER A 137 23.45 0.32 11.19
C SER A 137 23.29 1.45 10.17
N ALA A 138 22.36 2.39 10.38
CA ALA A 138 22.25 3.58 9.54
C ALA A 138 23.40 4.54 9.87
N GLU A 139 24.58 4.28 9.32
CA GLU A 139 25.70 5.20 9.39
C GLU A 139 25.33 6.53 8.71
N TYR A 140 25.36 7.59 9.51
CA TYR A 140 25.11 8.96 9.11
C TYR A 140 26.17 9.43 8.11
N ASN A 141 25.77 9.78 6.88
CA ASN A 141 26.60 10.57 5.97
C ASN A 141 25.77 11.31 4.89
N PHE A 142 24.72 12.01 5.31
CA PHE A 142 24.15 13.09 4.52
C PHE A 142 24.39 14.38 5.30
N GLY A 143 25.28 15.25 4.82
CA GLY A 143 25.61 16.56 5.44
C GLY A 143 24.45 17.57 5.43
N GLY A 144 23.24 17.12 5.71
CA GLY A 144 22.03 17.92 5.84
C GLY A 144 21.84 18.43 7.27
N PHE A 145 21.04 19.48 7.40
CA PHE A 145 20.76 20.16 8.67
C PHE A 145 20.07 19.25 9.71
N TYR A 146 19.16 18.38 9.28
CA TYR A 146 18.49 17.41 10.16
C TYR A 146 19.26 16.08 10.12
N ASN A 147 20.11 15.86 11.11
CA ASN A 147 20.94 14.66 11.25
C ASN A 147 20.29 13.57 12.11
N ARG A 148 18.96 13.47 12.13
CA ARG A 148 18.24 12.42 12.85
C ARG A 148 17.16 11.83 11.96
N MET A 149 17.20 10.52 11.75
CA MET A 149 16.12 9.85 11.05
C MET A 149 14.83 9.86 11.90
N PRO A 150 13.68 10.27 11.33
CA PRO A 150 12.40 10.07 11.99
C PRO A 150 12.17 8.57 12.18
N GLY A 151 11.65 8.19 13.34
CA GLY A 151 11.38 6.80 13.67
C GLY A 151 10.27 6.68 14.71
N LYS A 152 9.41 5.68 14.53
CA LYS A 152 8.32 5.35 15.46
C LYS A 152 8.78 4.21 16.36
N PRO A 153 8.80 4.36 17.70
CA PRO A 153 9.17 3.29 18.60
C PRO A 153 8.33 2.03 18.37
N ILE A 154 8.95 0.84 18.45
CA ILE A 154 8.27 -0.46 18.24
C ILE A 154 7.01 -0.58 19.11
N VAL A 155 7.09 -0.16 20.38
CA VAL A 155 5.94 -0.17 21.30
C VAL A 155 4.75 0.62 20.75
N LYS A 156 4.99 1.76 20.10
CA LYS A 156 3.91 2.54 19.47
C LYS A 156 3.34 1.79 18.26
N GLN A 157 4.20 1.23 17.40
CA GLN A 157 3.77 0.43 16.25
C GLN A 157 2.91 -0.78 16.66
N VAL A 158 3.24 -1.42 17.79
CA VAL A 158 2.44 -2.50 18.38
C VAL A 158 1.06 -2.00 18.82
N ILE A 159 1.01 -0.87 19.54
CA ILE A 159 -0.26 -0.26 19.99
C ILE A 159 -1.13 0.08 18.78
N ASP A 160 -0.54 0.67 17.75
CA ASP A 160 -1.22 1.02 16.51
C ASP A 160 -1.81 -0.19 15.81
N LEU A 161 -1.05 -1.29 15.73
CA LEU A 161 -1.52 -2.54 15.16
C LEU A 161 -2.73 -3.09 15.92
N PHE A 162 -2.68 -3.10 17.25
CA PHE A 162 -3.83 -3.53 18.06
C PHE A 162 -5.04 -2.61 17.86
N ASN A 163 -4.83 -1.30 17.75
CA ASN A 163 -5.90 -0.35 17.44
C ASN A 163 -6.49 -0.61 16.06
N ALA A 164 -5.67 -0.92 15.06
CA ALA A 164 -6.11 -1.27 13.71
C ALA A 164 -6.95 -2.57 13.70
N ILE A 165 -6.49 -3.61 14.42
CA ILE A 165 -7.24 -4.86 14.57
C ILE A 165 -8.59 -4.60 15.26
N LYS A 166 -8.60 -3.83 16.35
CA LYS A 166 -9.82 -3.47 17.07
C LYS A 166 -10.78 -2.69 16.18
N ASN A 167 -10.27 -1.70 15.45
CA ASN A 167 -11.04 -0.85 14.55
C ASN A 167 -11.65 -1.68 13.41
N TYR A 168 -10.88 -2.61 12.84
CA TYR A 168 -11.36 -3.55 11.82
C TYR A 168 -12.59 -4.35 12.27
N TYR A 169 -12.56 -4.90 13.49
CA TYR A 169 -13.68 -5.68 14.03
C TYR A 169 -14.83 -4.81 14.55
N SER A 170 -14.60 -3.51 14.76
CA SER A 170 -15.63 -2.58 15.24
C SER A 170 -16.42 -1.92 14.10
N PHE A 171 -15.80 -1.76 12.92
CA PHE A 171 -16.36 -0.97 11.83
C PHE A 171 -16.31 -1.66 10.45
N GLU A 172 -17.17 -1.20 9.55
CA GLU A 172 -17.11 -1.49 8.12
C GLU A 172 -16.90 -0.19 7.37
N LEU A 173 -16.15 -0.27 6.28
CA LEU A 173 -15.89 0.85 5.40
C LEU A 173 -16.98 0.90 4.32
N VAL A 174 -17.70 2.02 4.27
CA VAL A 174 -18.64 2.33 3.19
C VAL A 174 -18.11 3.52 2.43
N VAL A 175 -18.16 3.46 1.10
CA VAL A 175 -17.80 4.59 0.25
C VAL A 175 -19.07 5.30 -0.16
N ASP A 176 -19.18 6.58 0.22
CA ASP A 176 -20.18 7.46 -0.37
C ASP A 176 -19.77 7.74 -1.81
N LYS A 177 -20.54 7.19 -2.75
CA LYS A 177 -20.31 7.31 -4.20
C LYS A 177 -20.43 8.76 -4.71
N THR A 178 -21.07 9.64 -3.94
CA THR A 178 -21.27 11.04 -4.30
C THR A 178 -20.04 11.87 -3.98
N THR A 179 -19.42 11.61 -2.83
CA THR A 179 -18.28 12.39 -2.32
C THR A 179 -16.93 11.67 -2.46
N ASN A 180 -16.93 10.38 -2.81
CA ASN A 180 -15.76 9.49 -2.79
C ASN A 180 -15.04 9.49 -1.43
N LYS A 181 -15.79 9.69 -0.34
CA LYS A 181 -15.26 9.64 1.02
C LYS A 181 -15.56 8.30 1.66
N PHE A 182 -14.62 7.88 2.50
CA PHE A 182 -14.78 6.71 3.34
C PHE A 182 -15.56 7.07 4.61
N GLU A 183 -16.62 6.34 4.88
CA GLU A 183 -17.40 6.39 6.11
C GLU A 183 -17.29 5.07 6.86
N LYS A 184 -17.32 5.14 8.19
CA LYS A 184 -17.25 3.98 9.07
C LYS A 184 -18.62 3.72 9.69
N ILE A 185 -19.20 2.55 9.40
CA ILE A 185 -20.42 2.08 10.07
C ILE A 185 -20.05 1.00 11.08
N LYS A 186 -20.79 0.89 12.18
CA LYS A 186 -20.52 -0.17 13.17
C LYS A 186 -20.87 -1.54 12.61
N VAL A 187 -19.98 -2.51 12.85
CA VAL A 187 -20.22 -3.92 12.51
C VAL A 187 -21.33 -4.48 13.39
N LYS A 188 -22.26 -5.22 12.79
CA LYS A 188 -23.29 -5.96 13.53
C LYS A 188 -22.75 -7.24 14.15
N ASN A 189 -21.95 -7.98 13.38
CA ASN A 189 -21.35 -9.24 13.80
C ASN A 189 -19.89 -9.33 13.30
N PRO A 190 -18.88 -9.16 14.20
CA PRO A 190 -17.46 -9.22 13.84
C PRO A 190 -17.04 -10.56 13.21
N GLU A 191 -17.76 -11.65 13.47
CA GLU A 191 -17.44 -12.96 12.92
C GLU A 191 -17.77 -13.11 11.43
N ASP A 192 -18.59 -12.21 10.86
CA ASP A 192 -18.93 -12.24 9.44
C ASP A 192 -17.83 -11.59 8.58
N LYS A 193 -16.80 -11.02 9.23
CA LYS A 193 -15.65 -10.42 8.55
C LYS A 193 -14.87 -11.49 7.77
N PRO A 194 -14.53 -11.20 6.51
CA PRO A 194 -13.78 -12.13 5.66
C PRO A 194 -12.31 -12.25 6.07
N LEU A 195 -11.75 -11.26 6.78
CA LEU A 195 -10.40 -11.34 7.34
C LEU A 195 -10.43 -11.84 8.79
N ARG A 196 -9.58 -12.81 9.08
CA ARG A 196 -9.26 -13.25 10.44
C ARG A 196 -7.85 -12.81 10.78
N ILE A 197 -7.73 -11.75 11.57
CA ILE A 197 -6.43 -11.19 11.91
C ILE A 197 -5.96 -11.84 13.21
N LEU A 198 -4.87 -12.60 13.13
CA LEU A 198 -4.22 -13.18 14.30
C LEU A 198 -3.16 -12.21 14.79
N PRO A 199 -3.18 -11.75 16.05
CA PRO A 199 -2.18 -10.83 16.58
C PRO A 199 -0.88 -11.59 16.91
N PHE A 200 -0.31 -12.30 15.92
CA PHE A 200 0.99 -12.92 16.05
C PHE A 200 2.05 -11.89 15.68
N LEU A 201 2.85 -11.49 16.67
CA LEU A 201 3.86 -10.45 16.50
C LEU A 201 5.19 -11.10 16.09
N GLY A 202 5.39 -11.30 14.79
CA GLY A 202 6.72 -11.55 14.25
C GLY A 202 7.46 -10.21 14.15
N ILE A 203 8.49 -10.01 14.98
CA ILE A 203 9.44 -8.91 14.78
C ILE A 203 10.40 -9.40 13.71
N ASN A 204 10.41 -8.73 12.55
CA ASN A 204 11.45 -8.95 11.56
C ASN A 204 12.59 -7.95 11.84
N PRO A 205 13.72 -8.38 12.43
CA PRO A 205 14.91 -7.54 12.48
C PRO A 205 15.46 -7.47 11.05
N ALA A 206 15.31 -6.31 10.40
CA ALA A 206 15.96 -6.05 9.11
C ALA A 206 17.49 -6.03 9.25
#